data_AF-A0A7S1GKU9-F1
#
_entry.id   AF-A0A7S1GKU9-F1
#
_cell.length_a   1.000
_cell.length_b   1.000
_cell.length_c   1.000
_cell.angle_alpha   90.00
_cell.angle_beta   90.00
_cell.angle_gamma   90.00
#
_symmetry.space_group_name_H-M   'P 1'
#
loop_
_entity.id
_entity.type
_entity.pdbx_description
1 polymer ?
#
loop_
_entity_poly.entity_id
_entity_poly.type
_entity_poly.pdbx_seq_one_letter_code
_entity_poly.pdbx_strand_id
1 'polypeptide(L)'
;MKKAATTQLMYFEDDEDEDEFRLPFTWASCLTVIMGVVGYAAIGIGFGMAMGYTTIANVLIFANSQSILLLLGKILNGGGDSVLFMEGLGVFVALAGAILCSKDSDQTAQQNDEQNYQPYQTVWGDLLALSAGIGGVVYLVSAGALREKVDILVYMPLNMLAGSFLVLGFITVVLEQHVSMSRNPHHGLFGWMTPGFDRLWLELYTIFGCSIFGTIGYIHAMKHIDTLTVTIACLLEPMIATLIAYACGVGHLPGLVGWIGNLLVVAGTVAVVYPSVQQDQSQT
;
A
#
# COMPACT_ATOMS: atom_id res chain seq x y z
N MET A 1 22.65 -44.53 -42.74
CA MET A 1 22.86 -43.43 -43.72
C MET A 1 21.49 -42.89 -44.10
N LYS A 2 21.19 -41.64 -43.69
CA LYS A 2 20.93 -40.50 -44.61
C LYS A 2 19.87 -40.81 -45.67
N LYS A 3 18.71 -40.15 -45.58
CA LYS A 3 18.36 -38.93 -46.36
C LYS A 3 18.22 -39.28 -47.86
N ALA A 4 17.30 -38.76 -48.62
CA ALA A 4 16.28 -37.74 -48.47
C ALA A 4 15.63 -37.71 -49.85
N ALA A 5 14.33 -37.52 -49.89
CA ALA A 5 13.66 -36.87 -51.01
C ALA A 5 12.20 -36.81 -50.61
N THR A 6 11.73 -35.66 -50.17
CA THR A 6 10.53 -34.99 -50.70
C THR A 6 10.46 -33.65 -49.97
N THR A 7 11.25 -32.72 -50.46
CA THR A 7 11.23 -31.31 -50.06
C THR A 7 10.84 -30.54 -51.32
N GLN A 8 9.71 -29.84 -51.19
CA GLN A 8 9.31 -28.63 -51.90
C GLN A 8 8.84 -28.74 -53.35
N LEU A 9 7.59 -28.37 -53.57
CA LEU A 9 7.17 -27.01 -53.95
C LEU A 9 5.65 -26.91 -53.67
N MET A 10 5.23 -26.15 -52.65
CA MET A 10 4.94 -24.71 -52.71
C MET A 10 3.52 -24.46 -53.21
N TYR A 11 2.62 -24.07 -52.32
CA TYR A 11 1.65 -22.99 -52.54
C TYR A 11 1.19 -22.43 -51.18
N PHE A 12 1.64 -21.20 -50.91
CA PHE A 12 0.94 -20.08 -50.27
C PHE A 12 0.40 -20.29 -48.84
N GLU A 13 1.05 -19.74 -47.82
CA GLU A 13 0.74 -18.40 -47.25
C GLU A 13 -0.70 -18.33 -46.74
N ASP A 14 -0.88 -18.79 -45.50
CA ASP A 14 -1.77 -18.16 -44.53
C ASP A 14 -0.93 -18.02 -43.25
N ASP A 15 0.01 -17.07 -43.29
CA ASP A 15 0.48 -16.36 -42.09
C ASP A 15 -0.68 -15.44 -41.66
N GLU A 16 -1.69 -16.02 -41.02
CA GLU A 16 -2.53 -15.29 -40.08
C GLU A 16 -2.16 -15.82 -38.70
N ASP A 17 -1.08 -15.26 -38.16
CA ASP A 17 -0.93 -15.06 -36.72
C ASP A 17 -2.12 -14.20 -36.25
N GLU A 18 -3.30 -14.80 -36.16
CA GLU A 18 -4.30 -14.38 -35.20
C GLU A 18 -3.71 -14.70 -33.82
N ASP A 19 -2.86 -13.78 -33.33
CA ASP A 19 -2.71 -13.51 -31.91
C ASP A 19 -4.11 -13.19 -31.38
N GLU A 20 -4.87 -14.25 -31.11
CA GLU A 20 -6.14 -14.23 -30.44
C GLU A 20 -5.88 -13.43 -29.16
N PHE A 21 -6.35 -12.18 -29.14
CA PHE A 21 -6.34 -11.28 -27.99
C PHE A 21 -7.25 -11.90 -26.92
N ARG A 22 -6.79 -13.00 -26.33
CA ARG A 22 -7.39 -13.60 -25.16
C ARG A 22 -7.06 -12.66 -24.02
N LEU A 23 -8.02 -11.79 -23.71
CA LEU A 23 -8.03 -11.07 -22.44
C LEU A 23 -7.68 -12.11 -21.35
N PRO A 24 -6.55 -11.97 -20.63
CA PRO A 24 -6.01 -13.02 -19.75
C PRO A 24 -6.78 -13.08 -18.42
N PHE A 25 -8.08 -12.83 -18.47
CA PHE A 25 -8.92 -12.55 -17.32
C PHE A 25 -9.76 -13.78 -17.00
N THR A 26 -9.13 -14.74 -16.32
CA THR A 26 -9.86 -15.84 -15.69
C THR A 26 -10.79 -15.30 -14.60
N TRP A 27 -11.88 -16.01 -14.29
CA TRP A 27 -12.80 -15.61 -13.22
C TRP A 27 -12.09 -15.44 -11.86
N ALA A 28 -11.05 -16.25 -11.62
CA ALA A 28 -10.20 -16.10 -10.44
C ALA A 28 -9.46 -14.75 -10.45
N SER A 29 -8.89 -14.34 -11.59
CA SER A 29 -8.26 -13.02 -11.74
C SER A 29 -9.25 -11.88 -11.54
N CYS A 30 -10.51 -12.03 -12.00
CA CYS A 30 -11.58 -11.06 -11.74
C CYS A 30 -11.81 -10.87 -10.24
N LEU A 31 -11.96 -11.99 -9.51
CA LEU A 31 -12.17 -11.96 -8.07
C LEU A 31 -10.99 -11.33 -7.34
N THR A 32 -9.76 -11.64 -7.74
CA THR A 32 -8.56 -11.00 -7.16
C THR A 32 -8.54 -9.49 -7.42
N VAL A 33 -8.94 -9.03 -8.61
CA VAL A 33 -9.05 -7.59 -8.89
C VAL A 33 -10.12 -6.94 -8.00
N ILE A 34 -11.29 -7.57 -7.86
CA ILE A 34 -12.37 -7.06 -7.00
C ILE A 34 -11.88 -6.97 -5.55
N MET A 35 -11.18 -7.99 -5.05
CA MET A 35 -10.59 -7.98 -3.71
C MET A 35 -9.57 -6.83 -3.56
N GLY A 36 -8.72 -6.60 -4.56
CA GLY A 36 -7.80 -5.47 -4.59
C GLY A 36 -8.50 -4.11 -4.52
N VAL A 37 -9.58 -3.94 -5.30
CA VAL A 37 -10.39 -2.72 -5.32
C VAL A 37 -11.07 -2.46 -3.99
N VAL A 38 -11.67 -3.50 -3.40
CA VAL A 38 -12.31 -3.42 -2.08
C VAL A 38 -11.28 -3.13 -0.99
N GLY A 39 -10.11 -3.79 -1.04
CA GLY A 39 -9.00 -3.54 -0.12
C GLY A 39 -8.52 -2.09 -0.19
N TYR A 40 -8.29 -1.56 -1.39
CA TYR A 40 -7.89 -0.17 -1.60
C TYR A 40 -8.92 0.82 -1.07
N ALA A 41 -10.21 0.59 -1.34
CA ALA A 41 -11.28 1.44 -0.81
C ALA A 41 -11.36 1.38 0.73
N ALA A 42 -11.16 0.19 1.31
CA ALA A 42 -11.14 -0.01 2.76
C ALA A 42 -9.97 0.74 3.43
N ILE A 43 -8.78 0.79 2.79
CA ILE A 43 -7.66 1.63 3.26
C ILE A 43 -8.11 3.09 3.32
N GLY A 44 -8.62 3.64 2.21
CA GLY A 44 -9.00 5.05 2.12
C GLY A 44 -10.10 5.44 3.11
N ILE A 45 -11.15 4.62 3.20
CA ILE A 45 -12.28 4.86 4.11
C ILE A 45 -11.84 4.70 5.57
N GLY A 46 -11.19 3.58 5.91
CA GLY A 46 -10.79 3.28 7.29
C GLY A 46 -9.78 4.29 7.81
N PHE A 47 -8.75 4.62 7.03
CA PHE A 47 -7.73 5.60 7.41
C PHE A 47 -8.34 7.00 7.53
N GLY A 48 -9.12 7.43 6.53
CA GLY A 48 -9.76 8.74 6.51
C GLY A 48 -10.70 8.96 7.69
N MET A 49 -11.52 7.98 8.02
CA MET A 49 -12.43 8.04 9.17
C MET A 49 -11.66 7.99 10.50
N ALA A 50 -10.64 7.14 10.62
CA ALA A 50 -9.88 6.97 11.85
C ALA A 50 -9.22 8.28 12.33
N MET A 51 -8.72 9.11 11.41
CA MET A 51 -8.14 10.42 11.74
C MET A 51 -9.12 11.36 12.47
N GLY A 52 -10.43 11.17 12.31
CA GLY A 52 -11.45 11.95 13.02
C GLY A 52 -11.74 11.49 14.45
N TYR A 53 -11.25 10.31 14.85
CA TYR A 53 -11.66 9.64 16.09
C TYR A 53 -10.49 9.21 16.99
N THR A 54 -9.27 9.07 16.48
CA THR A 54 -8.09 8.71 17.27
C THR A 54 -6.87 9.58 16.93
N THR A 55 -5.77 9.42 17.66
CA THR A 55 -4.54 10.20 17.41
C THR A 55 -3.88 9.77 16.11
N ILE A 56 -3.19 10.69 15.45
CA ILE A 56 -2.44 10.40 14.22
C ILE A 56 -1.48 9.23 14.46
N ALA A 57 -0.88 9.17 15.65
CA ALA A 57 0.03 8.09 16.01
C ALA A 57 -0.63 6.71 16.06
N ASN A 58 -1.83 6.62 16.65
CA ASN A 58 -2.59 5.38 16.67
C ASN A 58 -3.03 4.98 15.26
N VAL A 59 -3.51 5.93 14.44
CA VAL A 59 -3.89 5.67 13.04
C VAL A 59 -2.72 5.04 12.29
N LEU A 60 -1.53 5.64 12.38
CA LEU A 60 -0.34 5.15 11.69
C LEU A 60 0.11 3.78 12.19
N ILE A 61 0.09 3.52 13.51
CA ILE A 61 0.46 2.21 14.07
C ILE A 61 -0.47 1.11 13.54
N PHE A 62 -1.78 1.34 13.62
CA PHE A 62 -2.76 0.32 13.22
C PHE A 62 -2.83 0.15 11.71
N ALA A 63 -2.74 1.23 10.92
CA ALA A 63 -2.73 1.15 9.46
C ALA A 63 -1.46 0.45 8.92
N ASN A 64 -0.32 0.62 9.59
CA ASN A 64 0.95 -0.02 9.24
C ASN A 64 1.13 -1.42 9.85
N SER A 65 0.11 -1.97 10.51
CA SER A 65 0.13 -3.34 11.04
C SER A 65 0.10 -4.44 9.96
N GLN A 66 0.04 -4.05 8.68
CA GLN A 66 -0.01 -4.91 7.50
C GLN A 66 1.08 -5.99 7.51
N SER A 67 2.31 -5.65 7.89
CA SER A 67 3.43 -6.60 7.94
C SER A 67 3.21 -7.73 8.94
N ILE A 68 2.58 -7.45 10.08
CA ILE A 68 2.25 -8.47 11.10
C ILE A 68 1.07 -9.31 10.64
N LEU A 69 0.06 -8.67 10.05
CA LEU A 69 -1.11 -9.37 9.53
C LEU A 69 -0.70 -10.33 8.38
N LEU A 70 0.24 -9.92 7.52
CA LEU A 70 0.83 -10.80 6.49
C LEU A 70 1.62 -11.95 7.11
N LEU A 71 2.45 -11.68 8.13
CA LEU A 71 3.19 -12.71 8.85
C LEU A 71 2.24 -13.74 9.49
N LEU A 72 1.20 -13.28 10.18
CA LEU A 72 0.16 -14.14 10.75
C LEU A 72 -0.54 -14.94 9.66
N GLY A 73 -0.84 -14.33 8.51
CA GLY A 73 -1.38 -15.02 7.35
C GLY A 73 -0.48 -16.14 6.84
N LYS A 74 0.84 -15.91 6.72
CA LYS A 74 1.82 -16.95 6.34
C LYS A 74 1.84 -18.10 7.37
N ILE A 75 1.82 -17.78 8.67
CA ILE A 75 1.81 -18.79 9.74
C ILE A 75 0.52 -19.63 9.72
N LEU A 76 -0.64 -19.00 9.57
CA LEU A 76 -1.95 -19.66 9.62
C LEU A 76 -2.24 -20.52 8.39
N ASN A 77 -1.81 -20.08 7.21
CA ASN A 77 -2.08 -20.82 5.96
C ASN A 77 -1.16 -22.04 5.76
N GLY A 78 -0.11 -22.21 6.58
CA GLY A 78 0.64 -23.46 6.76
C GLY A 78 1.23 -24.12 5.49
N GLY A 79 1.19 -23.44 4.34
CA GLY A 79 1.51 -24.00 3.03
C GLY A 79 2.80 -23.43 2.45
N GLY A 80 3.90 -24.16 2.61
CA GLY A 80 5.10 -24.03 1.78
C GLY A 80 6.26 -23.27 2.41
N ASP A 81 6.09 -21.97 2.68
CA ASP A 81 7.22 -21.14 3.12
C ASP A 81 7.32 -21.13 4.64
N SER A 82 8.33 -21.84 5.15
CA SER A 82 8.67 -21.75 6.57
C SER A 82 9.06 -20.31 6.87
N VAL A 83 8.23 -19.59 7.64
CA VAL A 83 8.57 -18.27 8.16
C VAL A 83 9.88 -18.41 8.91
N LEU A 84 10.93 -17.78 8.39
CA LEU A 84 12.23 -17.89 9.04
C LEU A 84 12.13 -17.16 10.37
N PHE A 85 12.74 -17.73 11.42
CA PHE A 85 12.72 -17.11 12.74
C PHE A 85 13.21 -15.64 12.70
N MET A 86 14.16 -15.34 11.80
CA MET A 86 14.63 -13.97 11.56
C MET A 86 13.60 -13.05 10.91
N GLU A 87 12.75 -13.54 10.00
CA GLU A 87 11.67 -12.74 9.40
C GLU A 87 10.65 -12.33 10.47
N GLY A 88 10.23 -13.30 11.30
CA GLY A 88 9.30 -13.03 12.39
C GLY A 88 9.88 -12.04 13.39
N LEU A 89 11.12 -12.27 13.85
CA LEU A 89 11.80 -11.38 14.79
C LEU A 89 11.99 -9.97 14.19
N GLY A 90 12.39 -9.88 12.93
CA GLY A 90 12.55 -8.60 12.23
C GLY A 90 11.26 -7.80 12.12
N VAL A 91 10.12 -8.46 11.82
CA VAL A 91 8.79 -7.83 11.82
C VAL A 91 8.46 -7.24 13.19
N PHE A 92 8.66 -8.00 14.28
CA PHE A 92 8.36 -7.51 15.63
C PHE A 92 9.25 -6.34 16.03
N VAL A 93 10.56 -6.41 15.71
CA VAL A 93 11.51 -5.33 15.98
C VAL A 93 11.15 -4.07 15.18
N ALA A 94 10.83 -4.21 13.90
CA ALA A 94 10.46 -3.08 13.05
C ALA A 94 9.16 -2.41 13.52
N LEU A 95 8.15 -3.21 13.90
CA LEU A 95 6.91 -2.67 14.46
C LEU A 95 7.17 -1.93 15.79
N ALA A 96 7.96 -2.53 16.70
CA ALA A 96 8.30 -1.89 17.96
C ALA A 96 8.96 -0.53 17.73
N GLY A 97 9.86 -0.45 16.74
CA GLY A 97 10.46 0.80 16.28
C GLY A 97 9.42 1.80 15.77
N ALA A 98 8.52 1.37 14.88
CA ALA A 98 7.47 2.21 14.32
C ALA A 98 6.53 2.77 15.40
N ILE A 99 6.19 1.96 16.41
CA ILE A 99 5.39 2.39 17.57
C ILE A 99 6.10 3.49 18.36
N LEU A 100 7.41 3.37 18.58
CA LEU A 100 8.19 4.40 19.27
C LEU A 100 8.23 5.71 18.47
N CYS A 101 8.46 5.63 17.15
CA CYS A 101 8.45 6.81 16.28
C CYS A 101 7.09 7.52 16.28
N SER A 102 6.01 6.74 16.24
CA SER A 102 4.64 7.25 16.24
C SER A 102 4.34 8.02 17.54
N LYS A 103 4.73 7.45 18.70
CA LYS A 103 4.53 8.09 20.01
C LYS A 103 5.34 9.37 20.19
N ASP A 104 6.60 9.39 19.72
CA ASP A 104 7.46 10.58 19.78
C ASP A 104 6.89 11.73 18.93
N SER A 105 6.33 11.39 17.76
CA SER A 105 5.65 12.35 16.87
C SER A 105 4.37 12.92 17.50
N ASP A 106 3.58 12.09 18.20
CA ASP A 106 2.36 12.51 18.91
C ASP A 106 2.69 13.45 20.08
N GLN A 107 3.72 13.14 20.86
CA GLN A 107 4.16 13.97 21.98
C GLN A 107 4.63 15.35 21.51
N THR A 108 5.30 15.42 20.36
CA THR A 108 5.72 16.68 19.74
C THR A 108 4.53 17.48 19.20
N ALA A 109 3.49 16.80 18.70
CA ALA A 109 2.26 17.43 18.21
C ALA A 109 1.34 17.94 19.33
N GLN A 110 1.16 17.16 20.41
CA GLN A 110 0.32 17.50 21.56
C GLN A 110 0.82 18.68 22.38
N GLN A 111 2.10 19.06 22.26
CA GLN A 111 2.59 20.31 22.84
C GLN A 111 2.00 21.57 22.20
N ASN A 112 1.31 21.45 21.05
CA ASN A 112 0.81 22.59 20.28
C ASN A 112 -0.73 22.69 20.19
N ASP A 113 -1.51 21.67 20.58
CA ASP A 113 -2.97 21.72 20.53
C ASP A 113 -3.64 20.97 21.70
N GLU A 114 -4.60 21.62 22.37
CA GLU A 114 -5.48 21.03 23.40
C GLU A 114 -6.53 20.11 22.76
N GLN A 115 -6.12 18.92 22.33
CA GLN A 115 -7.07 17.95 21.77
C GLN A 115 -7.92 17.34 22.90
N ASN A 116 -9.23 17.60 22.84
CA ASN A 116 -10.22 17.19 23.84
C ASN A 116 -10.38 15.66 23.85
N TYR A 117 -9.61 14.97 24.69
CA TYR A 117 -9.50 13.51 24.74
C TYR A 117 -10.81 12.84 25.21
N GLN A 118 -11.47 12.08 24.33
CA GLN A 118 -12.68 11.30 24.64
C GLN A 118 -12.39 9.79 24.45
N PRO A 119 -12.26 8.99 25.54
CA PRO A 119 -11.73 7.62 25.47
C PRO A 119 -12.53 6.66 24.58
N TYR A 120 -13.85 6.83 24.48
CA TYR A 120 -14.71 5.94 23.69
C TYR A 120 -14.60 6.18 22.18
N GLN A 121 -14.31 7.42 21.76
CA GLN A 121 -14.11 7.75 20.35
C GLN A 121 -12.78 7.18 19.86
N THR A 122 -11.76 7.18 20.71
CA THR A 122 -10.43 6.63 20.42
C THR A 122 -10.48 5.14 20.06
N VAL A 123 -11.21 4.32 20.82
CA VAL A 123 -11.33 2.88 20.51
C VAL A 123 -11.95 2.64 19.14
N TRP A 124 -12.96 3.44 18.77
CA TRP A 124 -13.60 3.32 17.46
C TRP A 124 -12.66 3.75 16.33
N GLY A 125 -11.90 4.84 16.53
CA GLY A 125 -10.85 5.26 15.60
C GLY A 125 -9.75 4.21 15.42
N ASP A 126 -9.32 3.57 16.50
CA ASP A 126 -8.32 2.50 16.46
C ASP A 126 -8.82 1.27 15.68
N LEU A 127 -10.10 0.89 15.85
CA LEU A 127 -10.71 -0.20 15.07
C LEU A 127 -10.82 0.15 13.58
N LEU A 128 -11.14 1.39 13.24
CA LEU A 128 -11.17 1.88 11.86
C LEU A 128 -9.76 1.92 11.23
N ALA A 129 -8.74 2.29 12.00
CA ALA A 129 -7.36 2.25 11.54
C ALA A 129 -6.87 0.80 11.34
N LEU A 130 -7.27 -0.12 12.21
CA LEU A 130 -6.97 -1.55 12.04
C LEU A 130 -7.67 -2.13 10.81
N SER A 131 -8.91 -1.74 10.55
CA SER A 131 -9.63 -2.17 9.35
C SER A 131 -8.97 -1.65 8.06
N ALA A 132 -8.40 -0.44 8.08
CA ALA A 132 -7.56 0.06 7.00
C ALA A 132 -6.30 -0.80 6.81
N GLY A 133 -5.66 -1.23 7.90
CA GLY A 133 -4.54 -2.19 7.86
C GLY A 133 -4.93 -3.53 7.23
N ILE A 134 -6.09 -4.09 7.56
CA ILE A 134 -6.63 -5.32 6.95
C ILE A 134 -6.90 -5.10 5.45
N GLY A 135 -7.51 -3.96 5.08
CA GLY A 135 -7.71 -3.56 3.68
C GLY A 135 -6.39 -3.48 2.91
N GLY A 136 -5.34 -2.95 3.55
CA GLY A 136 -3.97 -2.93 3.07
C GLY A 136 -3.46 -4.33 2.72
N VAL A 137 -3.59 -5.29 3.63
CA VAL A 137 -3.19 -6.67 3.37
C VAL A 137 -3.95 -7.28 2.19
N VAL A 138 -5.28 -7.13 2.16
CA VAL A 138 -6.10 -7.67 1.06
C VAL A 138 -5.66 -7.07 -0.27
N TYR A 139 -5.42 -5.76 -0.31
CA TYR A 139 -4.94 -5.07 -1.49
C TYR A 139 -3.56 -5.57 -1.94
N LEU A 140 -2.59 -5.67 -1.03
CA LEU A 140 -1.22 -6.05 -1.35
C LEU A 140 -1.08 -7.53 -1.75
N VAL A 141 -1.83 -8.44 -1.09
CA VAL A 141 -1.90 -9.85 -1.50
C VAL A 141 -2.53 -9.98 -2.89
N SER A 142 -3.60 -9.24 -3.15
CA SER A 142 -4.26 -9.25 -4.46
C SER A 142 -3.37 -8.67 -5.56
N ALA A 143 -2.67 -7.58 -5.27
CA ALA A 143 -1.71 -6.95 -6.17
C ALA A 143 -0.56 -7.90 -6.52
N GLY A 144 0.04 -8.55 -5.52
CA GLY A 144 1.10 -9.53 -5.72
C GLY A 144 0.65 -10.69 -6.63
N ALA A 145 -0.53 -11.27 -6.37
CA ALA A 145 -1.07 -12.38 -7.15
C ALA A 145 -1.41 -12.02 -8.62
N LEU A 146 -1.68 -10.74 -8.90
CA LEU A 146 -2.00 -10.25 -10.25
C LEU A 146 -0.79 -9.73 -11.01
N ARG A 147 0.29 -9.37 -10.31
CA ARG A 147 1.42 -8.66 -10.92
C ARG A 147 2.14 -9.47 -11.98
N GLU A 148 2.15 -10.79 -11.87
CA GLU A 148 2.72 -11.71 -12.86
C GLU A 148 1.84 -11.87 -14.12
N LYS A 149 0.55 -11.58 -14.00
CA LYS A 149 -0.47 -11.90 -15.02
C LYS A 149 -1.00 -10.68 -15.76
N VAL A 150 -0.90 -9.50 -15.14
CA VAL A 150 -1.46 -8.25 -15.65
C VAL A 150 -0.40 -7.16 -15.63
N ASP A 151 -0.35 -6.37 -16.70
CA ASP A 151 0.52 -5.19 -16.74
C ASP A 151 0.13 -4.19 -15.65
N ILE A 152 1.14 -3.64 -14.97
CA ILE A 152 0.96 -2.64 -13.92
C ILE A 152 0.25 -1.38 -14.45
N LEU A 153 0.51 -1.00 -15.70
CA LEU A 153 -0.11 0.14 -16.37
C LEU A 153 -1.60 -0.05 -16.63
N VAL A 154 -2.10 -1.30 -16.59
CA VAL A 154 -3.54 -1.59 -16.69
C VAL A 154 -4.14 -1.77 -15.30
N TYR A 155 -3.47 -2.58 -14.46
CA TYR A 155 -3.95 -2.90 -13.11
C TYR A 155 -4.11 -1.66 -12.23
N MET A 156 -3.10 -0.79 -12.20
CA MET A 156 -3.09 0.39 -11.34
C MET A 156 -4.22 1.39 -11.61
N PRO A 157 -4.36 1.94 -12.83
CA PRO A 157 -5.42 2.89 -13.09
C PRO A 157 -6.79 2.27 -12.92
N LEU A 158 -6.98 0.99 -13.29
CA LEU A 158 -8.24 0.28 -13.06
C LEU A 158 -8.56 0.19 -11.56
N ASN A 159 -7.60 -0.26 -10.75
CA ASN A 159 -7.80 -0.45 -9.31
C ASN A 159 -8.05 0.88 -8.61
N MET A 160 -7.24 1.91 -8.91
CA MET A 160 -7.40 3.24 -8.33
C MET A 160 -8.72 3.86 -8.75
N LEU A 161 -9.09 3.81 -10.03
CA LEU A 161 -10.35 4.39 -10.52
C LEU A 161 -11.57 3.71 -9.89
N ALA A 162 -11.63 2.38 -9.93
CA ALA A 162 -12.72 1.62 -9.33
C ALA A 162 -12.79 1.80 -7.81
N GLY A 163 -11.63 1.83 -7.15
CA GLY A 163 -11.52 2.11 -5.72
C GLY A 163 -12.00 3.51 -5.35
N SER A 164 -11.62 4.53 -6.10
CA SER A 164 -12.11 5.91 -5.93
C SER A 164 -13.62 6.01 -6.10
N PHE A 165 -14.23 5.27 -7.04
CA PHE A 165 -15.69 5.20 -7.15
C PHE A 165 -16.34 4.55 -5.93
N LEU A 166 -15.75 3.50 -5.34
CA LEU A 166 -16.26 2.93 -4.10
C LEU A 166 -16.15 3.91 -2.92
N VAL A 167 -15.03 4.63 -2.80
CA VAL A 167 -14.86 5.66 -1.77
C VAL A 167 -15.88 6.80 -1.96
N LEU A 168 -16.07 7.29 -3.18
CA LEU A 168 -17.10 8.29 -3.51
C LEU A 168 -18.52 7.76 -3.22
N GLY A 169 -18.78 6.50 -3.55
CA GLY A 169 -20.05 5.82 -3.23
C GLY A 169 -20.27 5.75 -1.73
N PHE A 170 -19.24 5.43 -0.94
CA PHE A 170 -19.31 5.46 0.52
C PHE A 170 -19.63 6.87 1.05
N ILE A 171 -18.93 7.89 0.56
CA ILE A 171 -19.16 9.29 0.99
C ILE A 171 -20.58 9.75 0.66
N THR A 172 -21.10 9.42 -0.52
CA THR A 172 -22.42 9.88 -0.97
C THR A 172 -23.58 9.06 -0.43
N VAL A 173 -23.45 7.74 -0.38
CA VAL A 173 -24.54 6.81 0.01
C VAL A 173 -24.55 6.52 1.50
N VAL A 174 -23.37 6.37 2.13
CA VAL A 174 -23.28 5.96 3.54
C VAL A 174 -23.15 7.17 4.46
N LEU A 175 -22.30 8.15 4.11
CA LEU A 175 -22.15 9.38 4.88
C LEU A 175 -23.17 10.47 4.50
N GLU A 176 -24.02 10.20 3.51
CA GLU A 176 -25.06 11.09 2.99
C GLU A 176 -24.52 12.50 2.65
N GLN A 177 -23.24 12.60 2.28
CA GLN A 177 -22.62 13.87 1.94
C GLN A 177 -23.02 14.29 0.53
N HIS A 178 -23.49 15.53 0.39
CA HIS A 178 -23.87 16.07 -0.90
C HIS A 178 -22.63 16.40 -1.75
N VAL A 179 -22.47 15.69 -2.87
CA VAL A 179 -21.42 15.95 -3.86
C VAL A 179 -22.03 16.59 -5.10
N SER A 180 -21.51 17.75 -5.48
CA SER A 180 -21.89 18.51 -6.67
C SER A 180 -20.86 18.34 -7.79
N MET A 181 -21.33 18.43 -9.03
CA MET A 181 -20.47 18.53 -10.22
C MET A 181 -19.93 19.95 -10.38
N SER A 182 -19.14 20.41 -9.40
CA SER A 182 -18.55 21.74 -9.38
C SER A 182 -17.09 21.71 -8.93
N ARG A 183 -16.39 22.84 -9.10
CA ARG A 183 -15.05 23.07 -8.52
C ARG A 183 -15.12 23.61 -7.09
N ASN A 184 -16.26 23.49 -6.42
CA ASN A 184 -16.37 24.00 -5.05
C ASN A 184 -15.43 23.22 -4.11
N PRO A 185 -14.59 23.92 -3.34
CA PRO A 185 -13.67 23.34 -2.36
C PRO A 185 -14.24 22.33 -1.35
N HIS A 186 -15.52 22.45 -0.99
CA HIS A 186 -16.11 21.72 0.14
C HIS A 186 -17.04 20.59 -0.29
N HIS A 187 -17.67 20.72 -1.47
CA HIS A 187 -18.69 19.77 -1.93
C HIS A 187 -18.61 19.51 -3.44
N GLY A 188 -17.57 20.00 -4.11
CA GLY A 188 -17.38 19.80 -5.55
C GLY A 188 -16.51 18.57 -5.83
N LEU A 189 -16.94 17.71 -6.75
CA LEU A 189 -16.13 16.58 -7.23
C LEU A 189 -14.77 17.05 -7.80
N PHE A 190 -14.73 18.25 -8.37
CA PHE A 190 -13.52 18.87 -8.91
C PHE A 190 -12.96 19.95 -7.96
N GLY A 191 -13.29 19.92 -6.68
CA GLY A 191 -12.83 20.90 -5.68
C GLY A 191 -11.30 20.94 -5.52
N TRP A 192 -10.63 19.82 -5.81
CA TRP A 192 -9.17 19.70 -5.86
C TRP A 192 -8.54 20.50 -7.01
N MET A 193 -9.29 20.84 -8.08
CA MET A 193 -8.79 21.65 -9.20
C MET A 193 -8.73 23.16 -8.88
N THR A 194 -9.10 23.56 -7.66
CA THR A 194 -9.01 24.97 -7.24
C THR A 194 -7.53 25.37 -7.22
N PRO A 195 -7.12 26.47 -7.88
CA PRO A 195 -5.71 26.85 -8.07
C PRO A 195 -5.04 27.44 -6.81
N GLY A 196 -5.16 26.74 -5.67
CA GLY A 196 -4.47 27.02 -4.41
C GLY A 196 -3.33 26.04 -4.16
N PHE A 197 -2.31 26.47 -3.42
CA PHE A 197 -1.19 25.63 -3.00
C PHE A 197 -1.65 24.48 -2.08
N ASP A 198 -2.71 24.70 -1.32
CA ASP A 198 -3.37 23.74 -0.42
C ASP A 198 -4.17 22.64 -1.16
N ARG A 199 -4.34 22.78 -2.47
CA ARG A 199 -5.25 21.92 -3.26
C ARG A 199 -4.56 21.39 -4.51
N LEU A 200 -4.71 22.09 -5.65
CA LEU A 200 -4.23 21.59 -6.94
C LEU A 200 -2.76 21.17 -6.90
N TRP A 201 -1.92 21.95 -6.23
CA TRP A 201 -0.49 21.66 -6.11
C TRP A 201 -0.19 20.50 -5.17
N LEU A 202 -0.91 20.41 -4.05
CA LEU A 202 -0.80 19.28 -3.14
C LEU A 202 -1.29 17.97 -3.78
N GLU A 203 -2.35 18.04 -4.58
CA GLU A 203 -2.89 16.89 -5.32
C GLU A 203 -1.91 16.43 -6.40
N LEU A 204 -1.35 17.35 -7.19
CA LEU A 204 -0.35 16.99 -8.20
C LEU A 204 0.93 16.45 -7.57
N TYR A 205 1.37 16.98 -6.43
CA TYR A 205 2.46 16.39 -5.66
C TYR A 205 2.12 14.96 -5.20
N THR A 206 0.89 14.73 -4.73
CA THR A 206 0.44 13.40 -4.31
C THR A 206 0.41 12.42 -5.49
N ILE A 207 -0.11 12.83 -6.65
CA ILE A 207 -0.18 11.99 -7.85
C ILE A 207 1.23 11.66 -8.36
N PHE A 208 2.05 12.67 -8.64
CA PHE A 208 3.35 12.45 -9.27
C PHE A 208 4.40 11.94 -8.28
N GLY A 209 4.41 12.43 -7.05
CA GLY A 209 5.32 12.00 -6.00
C GLY A 209 4.87 10.69 -5.37
N CYS A 210 3.76 10.73 -4.62
CA CYS A 210 3.35 9.61 -3.78
C CYS A 210 2.75 8.43 -4.58
N SER A 211 1.91 8.69 -5.58
CA SER A 211 1.25 7.60 -6.32
C SER A 211 2.18 6.95 -7.35
N ILE A 212 2.88 7.73 -8.18
CA ILE A 212 3.79 7.14 -9.18
C ILE A 212 5.03 6.54 -8.52
N PHE A 213 5.80 7.31 -7.75
CA PHE A 213 7.03 6.76 -7.17
C PHE A 213 6.77 5.83 -5.98
N GLY A 214 5.76 6.13 -5.16
CA GLY A 214 5.37 5.26 -4.05
C GLY A 214 4.56 4.06 -4.53
N THR A 215 3.30 4.29 -4.91
CA THR A 215 2.34 3.20 -5.19
C THR A 215 2.73 2.32 -6.37
N ILE A 216 3.06 2.91 -7.51
CA ILE A 216 3.52 2.13 -8.68
C ILE A 216 4.87 1.47 -8.39
N GLY A 217 5.76 2.16 -7.66
CA GLY A 217 7.07 1.64 -7.26
C GLY A 217 6.98 0.34 -6.46
N TYR A 218 6.23 0.31 -5.35
CA TYR A 218 6.19 -0.90 -4.51
C TYR A 218 5.45 -2.06 -5.19
N ILE A 219 4.38 -1.81 -5.95
CA ILE A 219 3.70 -2.88 -6.69
C ILE A 219 4.58 -3.41 -7.82
N HIS A 220 5.40 -2.56 -8.42
CA HIS A 220 6.40 -3.05 -9.35
C HIS A 220 7.44 -3.94 -8.65
N ALA A 221 7.90 -3.54 -7.47
CA ALA A 221 8.86 -4.32 -6.67
C ALA A 221 8.31 -5.69 -6.26
N MET A 222 6.99 -5.83 -6.06
CA MET A 222 6.33 -7.11 -5.78
C MET A 222 6.48 -8.16 -6.88
N LYS A 223 6.90 -7.78 -8.10
CA LYS A 223 7.25 -8.74 -9.15
C LYS A 223 8.55 -9.50 -8.84
N HIS A 224 9.42 -8.91 -8.02
CA HIS A 224 10.78 -9.37 -7.79
C HIS A 224 11.06 -9.74 -6.33
N ILE A 225 10.21 -9.28 -5.40
CA ILE A 225 10.43 -9.41 -3.98
C ILE A 225 9.11 -9.76 -3.33
N ASP A 226 9.14 -10.65 -2.34
CA ASP A 226 7.99 -11.03 -1.53
C ASP A 226 7.24 -9.83 -0.93
N THR A 227 5.91 -9.92 -0.96
CA THR A 227 4.99 -8.92 -0.39
C THR A 227 5.35 -8.57 1.06
N LEU A 228 5.77 -9.55 1.88
CA LEU A 228 6.16 -9.32 3.28
C LEU A 228 7.37 -8.38 3.40
N THR A 229 8.39 -8.58 2.56
CA THR A 229 9.60 -7.76 2.57
C THR A 229 9.27 -6.32 2.14
N VAL A 230 8.40 -6.18 1.14
CA VAL A 230 7.91 -4.86 0.67
C VAL A 230 7.17 -4.13 1.79
N THR A 231 6.25 -4.78 2.52
CA THR A 231 5.48 -4.09 3.58
C THR A 231 6.32 -3.67 4.77
N ILE A 232 7.37 -4.42 5.11
CA ILE A 232 8.28 -4.04 6.18
C ILE A 232 9.14 -2.85 5.74
N ALA A 233 9.59 -2.83 4.48
CA ALA A 233 10.29 -1.67 3.94
C ALA A 233 9.41 -0.40 3.96
N CYS A 234 8.10 -0.52 3.76
CA CYS A 234 7.16 0.60 3.93
C CYS A 234 7.13 1.17 5.36
N LEU A 235 7.57 0.43 6.40
CA LEU A 235 7.71 1.00 7.75
C LEU A 235 8.81 2.08 7.83
N LEU A 236 9.69 2.19 6.83
CA LEU A 236 10.66 3.27 6.70
C LEU A 236 10.05 4.57 6.15
N GLU A 237 8.84 4.54 5.59
CA GLU A 237 8.18 5.72 5.02
C GLU A 237 8.02 6.86 6.03
N PRO A 238 7.54 6.65 7.27
CA PRO A 238 7.42 7.73 8.26
C PRO A 238 8.78 8.34 8.61
N MET A 239 9.84 7.54 8.64
CA MET A 239 11.20 8.04 8.88
C MET A 239 11.65 8.95 7.74
N ILE A 240 11.50 8.53 6.49
CA ILE A 240 11.88 9.35 5.33
C ILE A 240 11.00 10.61 5.26
N ALA A 241 9.71 10.49 5.54
CA ALA A 241 8.77 11.61 5.55
C ALA A 241 9.17 12.69 6.59
N THR A 242 9.57 12.29 7.81
CA THR A 242 10.04 13.25 8.83
C THR A 242 11.34 13.95 8.41
N LEU A 243 12.27 13.24 7.76
CA LEU A 243 13.50 13.84 7.24
C LEU A 243 13.23 14.84 6.11
N ILE A 244 12.32 14.51 5.18
CA ILE A 244 11.90 15.42 4.11
C ILE A 244 11.18 16.64 4.69
N ALA A 245 10.27 16.44 5.64
CA ALA A 245 9.55 17.54 6.30
C ALA A 245 10.52 18.51 7.00
N TYR A 246 11.54 17.99 7.69
CA TYR A 246 12.59 18.82 8.29
C TYR A 246 13.43 19.56 7.23
N ALA A 247 13.85 18.87 6.15
CA ALA A 247 14.61 19.48 5.07
C ALA A 247 13.84 20.61 4.34
N CYS A 248 12.52 20.48 4.24
CA CYS A 248 11.64 21.50 3.71
C CYS A 248 11.33 22.64 4.71
N GLY A 249 11.81 22.55 5.95
CA GLY A 249 11.57 23.56 6.98
C GLY A 249 10.15 23.56 7.57
N VAL A 250 9.38 22.49 7.32
CA VAL A 250 7.98 22.34 7.77
C VAL A 250 7.81 21.32 8.89
N GLY A 251 8.87 20.61 9.26
CA GLY A 251 8.87 19.57 10.28
C GLY A 251 10.00 19.73 11.30
N HIS A 252 9.89 18.99 12.41
CA HIS A 252 10.91 18.89 13.44
C HIS A 252 11.58 17.52 13.38
N LEU A 253 12.85 17.46 13.76
CA LEU A 253 13.53 16.17 13.89
C LEU A 253 12.92 15.37 15.05
N PRO A 254 12.90 14.02 14.93
CA PRO A 254 12.47 13.17 16.03
C PRO A 254 13.31 13.41 17.28
N GLY A 255 12.68 13.23 18.45
CA GLY A 255 13.36 13.18 19.73
C GLY A 255 14.24 11.94 19.86
N LEU A 256 14.92 11.80 21.01
CA LEU A 256 15.78 10.63 21.27
C LEU A 256 15.01 9.30 21.16
N VAL A 257 13.75 9.29 21.58
CA VAL A 257 12.87 8.10 21.49
C VAL A 257 12.54 7.81 20.03
N GLY A 258 12.22 8.84 19.24
CA GLY A 258 12.01 8.70 17.80
C GLY A 258 13.25 8.19 17.04
N TRP A 259 14.45 8.64 17.39
CA TRP A 259 15.70 8.12 16.79
C TRP A 259 15.96 6.64 17.14
N ILE A 260 15.71 6.24 18.38
CA ILE A 260 15.78 4.82 18.77
C ILE A 260 14.76 4.01 17.97
N GLY A 261 13.54 4.53 17.83
CA GLY A 261 12.50 3.91 17.02
C GLY A 261 12.96 3.71 15.57
N ASN A 262 13.50 4.75 14.93
CA ASN A 262 13.99 4.70 13.55
C ASN A 262 15.09 3.64 13.37
N LEU A 263 16.04 3.56 14.31
CA LEU A 263 17.08 2.53 14.28
C LEU A 263 16.50 1.11 14.38
N LEU A 264 15.48 0.90 15.22
CA LEU A 264 14.80 -0.38 15.32
C LEU A 264 14.03 -0.74 14.03
N VAL A 265 13.37 0.24 13.38
CA VAL A 265 12.73 0.03 12.08
C VAL A 265 13.76 -0.43 11.04
N VAL A 266 14.91 0.27 10.94
CA VAL A 266 15.99 -0.10 10.01
C VAL A 266 16.54 -1.49 10.32
N ALA A 267 16.86 -1.77 11.59
CA ALA A 267 17.39 -3.06 12.01
C ALA A 267 16.41 -4.21 11.71
N GLY A 268 15.13 -4.04 12.04
CA GLY A 268 14.10 -5.02 11.76
C GLY A 268 13.88 -5.24 10.26
N THR A 269 13.92 -4.17 9.45
CA THR A 269 13.83 -4.26 7.98
C THR A 269 14.99 -5.07 7.41
N VAL A 270 16.23 -4.75 7.80
CA VAL A 270 17.41 -5.50 7.36
C VAL A 270 17.34 -6.97 7.78
N ALA A 271 16.87 -7.25 8.99
CA ALA A 271 16.72 -8.61 9.51
C ALA A 271 15.71 -9.45 8.71
N VAL A 272 14.70 -8.84 8.08
CA VAL A 272 13.78 -9.55 7.20
C VAL A 272 14.29 -9.63 5.77
N VAL A 273 14.87 -8.55 5.22
CA VAL A 273 15.37 -8.53 3.84
C VAL A 273 16.51 -9.54 3.63
N TYR A 274 17.46 -9.64 4.57
CA TYR A 274 18.66 -10.44 4.39
C TYR A 274 18.36 -11.94 4.16
N PRO A 275 17.52 -12.60 4.99
CA PRO A 275 17.11 -13.97 4.73
C PRO A 275 16.30 -14.16 3.44
N SER A 276 15.42 -13.22 3.09
CA SER A 276 14.60 -13.31 1.87
C SER A 276 15.47 -13.35 0.60
N VAL A 277 16.53 -12.54 0.55
CA VAL A 277 17.48 -12.55 -0.57
C VAL A 277 18.24 -13.89 -0.64
N GLN A 278 18.57 -14.47 0.52
CA GLN A 278 19.27 -15.75 0.57
C GLN A 278 18.39 -16.93 0.13
N GLN A 279 17.09 -16.89 0.42
CA GLN A 279 16.12 -17.88 -0.04
C GLN A 279 15.98 -17.85 -1.57
N ASP A 280 15.86 -16.67 -2.17
CA ASP A 280 15.74 -16.50 -3.62
C ASP A 280 16.98 -17.03 -4.39
N GLN A 281 18.18 -16.78 -3.86
CA GLN A 281 19.44 -17.32 -4.41
C GLN A 281 19.59 -18.83 -4.26
N SER A 282 18.90 -19.46 -3.31
CA SER A 282 18.97 -20.92 -3.09
C SER A 282 18.04 -21.72 -4.00
N GLN A 283 17.08 -21.05 -4.65
CA GLN A 283 16.10 -21.66 -5.56
C GLN A 283 16.48 -21.50 -7.05
N THR A 284 17.53 -20.72 -7.36
CA THR A 284 18.11 -20.53 -8.70
C THR A 284 19.31 -21.45 -8.95
#